data_AF-A0A8K0DGT2-F1
#
_entry.id   AF-A0A8K0DGT2-F1
#
_cell.length_a   1.000
_cell.length_b   1.000
_cell.length_c   1.000
_cell.angle_alpha   90.00
_cell.angle_beta   90.00
_cell.angle_gamma   90.00
#
_symmetry.space_group_name_H-M   'P 1'
#
loop_
_entity.id
_entity.type
_entity.pdbx_description
1 polymer ?
#
loop_
_entity_poly.entity_id
_entity_poly.type
_entity_poly.pdbx_seq_one_letter_code
_entity_poly.pdbx_strand_id
1 'polypeptide(L)'
;MKLSCTVSVGNRLLPALAINSNRKHVKSTLALCKNPKAANYCLILFSSQCKNGTKYEIKSISKILTRFLNEGKTTIQFHEPPHDLYIQADAILLKSFLHLLKRVLENKVSDKELTCSSMSVTPTPLKPVPKKLVIQNRSDYPLKGFPRTLEILHINNIRRCSLDRGILQLTKLRCLDLSHNCIENLPVELSNLPNLNELNMSYNELGKSTLKQWAWLGGRLSKTLKLLDLSSNNLSYLPDQLVKLHALISLHVDHNQLKSLPSGIGSLKHLRLLTASNNHISILPGSARKWRLQNLDLSNNNFDPNQQSNPAAIFPKPLPICSLKEYAARRVLQLQLAYSPEVLPRTVIRYLDYAKYCVCGNACFNIYIRQPHMLLLTTVAQTFSVSSDGLVYVPVDCYFCSLKCFGSAHYNRIRQPII
;
A
#
# COMPACT_ATOMS: atom_id res chain seq x y z
N MET A 1 32.86 -2.93 -29.13
CA MET A 1 31.72 -3.43 -28.31
C MET A 1 31.79 -2.80 -26.92
N LYS A 2 30.65 -2.45 -26.30
CA LYS A 2 30.60 -1.94 -24.91
C LYS A 2 29.71 -2.85 -24.06
N LEU A 3 30.09 -3.09 -22.80
CA LEU A 3 29.37 -3.88 -21.82
C LEU A 3 29.10 -3.02 -20.57
N SER A 4 27.83 -2.83 -20.21
CA SER A 4 27.45 -2.20 -18.94
C SER A 4 27.52 -3.24 -17.81
N CYS A 5 28.30 -2.98 -16.77
CA CYS A 5 28.57 -3.94 -15.71
C CYS A 5 28.86 -3.25 -14.36
N THR A 6 28.98 -4.03 -13.29
CA THR A 6 29.60 -3.59 -12.04
C THR A 6 30.98 -4.24 -11.92
N VAL A 7 32.01 -3.42 -11.69
CA VAL A 7 33.40 -3.88 -11.64
C VAL A 7 34.00 -3.47 -10.31
N SER A 8 34.66 -4.43 -9.66
CA SER A 8 35.62 -4.16 -8.58
C SER A 8 37.01 -4.41 -9.14
N VAL A 9 37.94 -3.46 -8.95
CA VAL A 9 39.32 -3.57 -9.41
C VAL A 9 40.18 -3.98 -8.21
N GLY A 10 40.72 -5.20 -8.23
CA GLY A 10 41.73 -5.63 -7.28
C GLY A 10 43.12 -5.34 -7.82
N ASN A 11 43.90 -4.49 -7.15
CA ASN A 11 45.32 -4.34 -7.49
C ASN A 11 46.14 -5.33 -6.67
N ARG A 12 46.85 -6.23 -7.35
CA ARG A 12 47.60 -7.31 -6.69
C ARG A 12 48.87 -6.82 -5.97
N LEU A 13 49.29 -5.56 -6.19
CA LEU A 13 50.41 -4.94 -5.47
C LEU A 13 49.99 -4.29 -4.13
N LEU A 14 48.72 -3.90 -3.96
CA LEU A 14 48.25 -3.22 -2.74
C LEU A 14 48.32 -4.07 -1.47
N PRO A 15 48.00 -5.38 -1.48
CA PRO A 15 48.16 -6.24 -0.31
C PRO A 15 49.62 -6.34 0.16
N ALA A 16 50.58 -6.29 -0.77
CA ALA A 16 52.02 -6.29 -0.44
C ALA A 16 52.50 -4.97 0.19
N LEU A 17 51.74 -3.88 -0.01
CA LEU A 17 52.00 -2.55 0.53
C LEU A 17 51.18 -2.25 1.80
N ALA A 18 50.50 -3.25 2.39
CA ALA A 18 49.60 -3.12 3.55
C ALA A 18 48.43 -2.12 3.38
N ILE A 19 48.09 -1.74 2.13
CA ILE A 19 46.98 -0.82 1.84
C ILE A 19 45.70 -1.63 1.66
N ASN A 20 44.78 -1.52 2.61
CA ASN A 20 43.52 -2.25 2.59
C ASN A 20 42.50 -1.54 1.68
N SER A 21 42.44 -1.93 0.40
CA SER A 21 41.42 -1.38 -0.51
C SER A 21 40.07 -2.06 -0.26
N ASN A 22 39.11 -1.32 0.30
CA ASN A 22 37.72 -1.75 0.36
C ASN A 22 37.22 -2.08 -1.06
N ARG A 23 37.02 -3.36 -1.36
CA ARG A 23 36.58 -3.87 -2.67
C ARG A 23 35.10 -3.53 -2.89
N LYS A 24 34.80 -2.30 -3.29
CA LYS A 24 33.44 -1.88 -3.67
C LYS A 24 33.23 -2.11 -5.17
N HIS A 25 32.17 -2.81 -5.53
CA HIS A 25 31.72 -2.91 -6.91
C HIS A 25 31.16 -1.56 -7.37
N VAL A 26 31.75 -0.98 -8.42
CA VAL A 26 31.35 0.31 -8.99
C VAL A 26 30.65 0.08 -10.33
N LYS A 27 29.53 0.77 -10.56
CA LYS A 27 28.88 0.79 -11.89
C LYS A 27 29.86 1.31 -12.93
N SER A 28 30.12 0.49 -13.94
CA SER A 28 31.19 0.68 -14.90
C SER A 28 30.74 0.28 -16.31
N THR A 29 31.48 0.72 -17.32
CA THR A 29 31.32 0.27 -18.70
C THR A 29 32.66 -0.26 -19.19
N LEU A 30 32.68 -1.51 -19.64
CA LEU A 30 33.85 -2.13 -20.24
C LEU A 30 33.73 -2.07 -21.77
N ALA A 31 34.66 -1.39 -22.42
CA ALA A 31 34.67 -1.23 -23.87
C ALA A 31 35.84 -1.99 -24.49
N LEU A 32 35.55 -2.79 -25.52
CA LEU A 32 36.53 -3.44 -26.38
C LEU A 32 36.68 -2.59 -27.65
N CYS A 33 37.89 -2.05 -27.85
CA CYS A 33 38.21 -1.06 -28.88
C CYS A 33 39.47 -1.46 -29.67
N LYS A 34 39.52 -1.09 -30.96
CA LYS A 34 40.75 -1.14 -31.78
C LYS A 34 41.47 0.21 -31.68
N ASN A 35 42.76 0.22 -31.40
CA ASN A 35 43.55 1.45 -31.37
C ASN A 35 43.77 1.95 -32.81
N PRO A 36 43.31 3.16 -33.18
CA PRO A 36 43.45 3.68 -34.53
C PRO A 36 44.91 3.89 -34.96
N LYS A 37 45.84 4.06 -34.02
CA LYS A 37 47.26 4.33 -34.32
C LYS A 37 48.16 3.09 -34.36
N ALA A 38 47.76 1.99 -33.72
CA ALA A 38 48.67 0.87 -33.44
C ALA A 38 48.14 -0.50 -33.86
N ALA A 39 47.01 -0.58 -34.56
CA ALA A 39 46.30 -1.81 -34.97
C ALA A 39 45.98 -2.82 -33.83
N ASN A 40 46.38 -2.54 -32.59
CA ASN A 40 46.19 -3.40 -31.42
C ASN A 40 44.85 -3.13 -30.75
N TYR A 41 44.28 -4.18 -30.14
CA TYR A 41 43.05 -4.09 -29.38
C TYR A 41 43.30 -3.80 -27.90
N CYS A 42 42.44 -2.96 -27.31
CA CYS A 42 42.47 -2.64 -25.89
C CYS A 42 41.08 -2.75 -25.25
N LEU A 43 41.08 -3.06 -23.96
CA LEU A 43 39.94 -2.96 -23.07
C LEU A 43 40.01 -1.63 -22.32
N ILE A 44 38.94 -0.85 -22.35
CA ILE A 44 38.84 0.42 -21.63
C ILE A 44 37.74 0.29 -20.57
N LEU A 45 38.10 0.47 -19.31
CA LEU A 45 37.18 0.46 -18.18
C LEU A 45 36.80 1.89 -17.80
N PHE A 46 35.55 2.27 -18.05
CA PHE A 46 34.97 3.52 -17.57
C PHE A 46 34.27 3.29 -16.24
N SER A 47 34.53 4.12 -15.25
CA SER A 47 33.86 4.08 -13.94
C SER A 47 33.37 5.47 -13.54
N SER A 48 32.50 5.56 -12.53
CA SER A 48 32.07 6.85 -11.98
C SER A 48 33.22 7.67 -11.38
N GLN A 49 34.31 6.99 -10.99
CA GLN A 49 35.51 7.60 -10.40
C GLN A 49 36.52 8.03 -11.48
N CYS A 50 36.59 7.32 -12.61
CA CYS A 50 37.50 7.61 -13.71
C CYS A 50 36.73 7.76 -15.03
N LYS A 51 36.27 8.98 -15.30
CA LYS A 51 35.56 9.31 -16.56
C LYS A 51 36.44 9.18 -17.80
N ASN A 52 37.77 9.36 -17.67
CA ASN A 52 38.73 9.23 -18.77
C ASN A 52 39.02 7.78 -19.17
N GLY A 53 38.56 6.80 -18.38
CA GLY A 53 38.70 5.37 -18.63
C GLY A 53 40.12 4.83 -18.38
N THR A 54 40.23 3.70 -17.68
CA THR A 54 41.50 2.98 -17.49
C THR A 54 41.71 2.03 -18.66
N LYS A 55 42.85 2.13 -19.34
CA LYS A 55 43.18 1.30 -20.50
C LYS A 55 43.94 0.04 -20.06
N TYR A 56 43.56 -1.09 -20.64
CA TYR A 56 44.19 -2.39 -20.46
C TYR A 56 44.48 -2.97 -21.84
N GLU A 57 45.72 -3.34 -22.10
CA GLU A 57 46.06 -4.01 -23.35
C GLU A 57 45.59 -5.47 -23.33
N ILE A 58 45.05 -5.94 -24.45
CA ILE A 58 44.56 -7.31 -24.54
C ILE A 58 45.71 -8.32 -24.48
N LYS A 59 46.89 -7.94 -24.98
CA LYS A 59 48.13 -8.74 -24.88
C LYS A 59 48.54 -8.97 -23.42
N SER A 60 48.15 -8.07 -22.52
CA SER A 60 48.45 -8.17 -21.09
C SER A 60 47.47 -9.05 -20.33
N ILE A 61 46.46 -9.68 -20.96
CA ILE A 61 45.54 -10.58 -20.26
C ILE A 61 46.29 -11.87 -19.86
N SER A 62 46.37 -12.15 -18.56
CA SER A 62 46.99 -13.37 -18.04
C SER A 62 46.02 -14.54 -18.00
N LYS A 63 44.81 -14.31 -17.49
CA LYS A 63 43.79 -15.36 -17.31
C LYS A 63 42.39 -14.79 -17.30
N ILE A 64 41.45 -15.56 -17.84
CA ILE A 64 40.01 -15.27 -17.77
C ILE A 64 39.34 -16.41 -16.98
N LEU A 65 38.74 -16.09 -15.83
CA LEU A 65 38.06 -17.02 -14.96
C LEU A 65 36.55 -16.96 -15.21
N THR A 66 35.98 -18.05 -15.72
CA THR A 66 34.58 -18.13 -16.16
C THR A 66 33.72 -19.09 -15.32
N ARG A 67 34.21 -19.55 -14.16
CA ARG A 67 33.52 -20.53 -13.29
C ARG A 67 32.07 -20.17 -12.96
N PHE A 68 31.76 -18.87 -12.82
CA PHE A 68 30.43 -18.36 -12.45
C PHE A 68 29.76 -17.57 -13.59
N LEU A 69 30.12 -17.87 -14.85
CA LEU A 69 29.62 -17.13 -16.01
C LEU A 69 28.09 -17.23 -16.17
N ASN A 70 27.49 -18.34 -15.75
CA ASN A 70 26.02 -18.51 -15.76
C ASN A 70 25.31 -17.60 -14.74
N GLU A 71 26.01 -17.17 -13.69
CA GLU A 71 25.51 -16.17 -12.72
C GLU A 71 25.82 -14.73 -13.15
N GLY A 72 26.41 -14.54 -14.34
CA GLY A 72 26.83 -13.23 -14.83
C GLY A 72 28.10 -12.70 -14.16
N LYS A 73 28.96 -13.56 -13.61
CA LYS A 73 30.21 -13.18 -12.95
C LYS A 73 31.43 -13.74 -13.70
N THR A 74 32.46 -12.91 -13.88
CA THR A 74 33.76 -13.34 -14.43
C THR A 74 34.89 -12.50 -13.85
N THR A 75 36.10 -13.05 -13.85
CA THR A 75 37.30 -12.31 -13.46
C THR A 75 38.28 -12.29 -14.63
N ILE A 76 38.74 -11.11 -15.02
CA ILE A 76 39.81 -10.94 -16.01
C ILE A 76 41.06 -10.44 -15.28
N GLN A 77 42.14 -11.18 -15.40
CA GLN A 77 43.42 -10.86 -14.77
C GLN A 77 44.39 -10.31 -15.82
N PHE A 78 45.10 -9.24 -15.48
CA PHE A 78 46.10 -8.60 -16.34
C PHE A 78 47.50 -8.73 -15.74
N HIS A 79 48.53 -8.90 -16.56
CA HIS A 79 49.94 -8.80 -16.18
C HIS A 79 50.31 -7.34 -15.89
N GLU A 80 50.00 -6.44 -16.83
CA GLU A 80 50.27 -5.01 -16.72
C GLU A 80 49.05 -4.17 -17.14
N PRO A 81 48.57 -3.26 -16.27
CA PRO A 81 48.85 -3.20 -14.82
C PRO A 81 48.38 -4.49 -14.11
N PRO A 82 48.97 -4.90 -12.97
CA PRO A 82 48.66 -6.14 -12.25
C PRO A 82 47.30 -6.08 -11.51
N HIS A 83 46.25 -5.94 -12.30
CA HIS A 83 44.88 -5.76 -11.87
C HIS A 83 44.05 -7.03 -12.15
N ASP A 84 43.16 -7.34 -11.21
CA ASP A 84 42.07 -8.29 -11.34
C ASP A 84 40.76 -7.52 -11.47
N LEU A 85 40.09 -7.65 -12.60
CA LEU A 85 38.76 -7.08 -12.82
C LEU A 85 37.71 -8.12 -12.44
N TYR A 86 37.05 -7.92 -11.30
CA TYR A 86 35.90 -8.71 -10.88
C TYR A 86 34.63 -8.11 -11.48
N ILE A 87 34.09 -8.75 -12.51
CA ILE A 87 33.00 -8.23 -13.35
C ILE A 87 31.71 -8.97 -13.00
N GLN A 88 30.64 -8.21 -12.78
CA GLN A 88 29.28 -8.71 -12.68
C GLN A 88 28.37 -7.97 -13.68
N ALA A 89 27.66 -8.71 -14.52
CA ALA A 89 26.81 -8.19 -15.59
C ALA A 89 25.65 -9.14 -15.89
N ASP A 90 24.78 -8.78 -16.83
CA ASP A 90 23.80 -9.72 -17.39
C ASP A 90 24.52 -10.91 -18.04
N ALA A 91 24.07 -12.14 -17.76
CA ALA A 91 24.77 -13.35 -18.17
C ALA A 91 24.82 -13.54 -19.70
N ILE A 92 23.80 -13.07 -20.44
CA ILE A 92 23.74 -13.19 -21.90
C ILE A 92 24.71 -12.20 -22.54
N LEU A 93 24.67 -10.93 -22.10
CA LEU A 93 25.58 -9.89 -22.58
C LEU A 93 27.04 -10.22 -22.25
N LEU A 94 27.30 -10.78 -21.07
CA LEU A 94 28.65 -11.16 -20.65
C LEU A 94 29.20 -12.32 -21.49
N LYS A 95 28.39 -13.33 -21.80
CA LYS A 95 28.77 -14.43 -22.69
C LYS A 95 29.09 -13.93 -24.09
N SER A 96 28.26 -13.05 -24.64
CA SER A 96 28.49 -12.41 -25.95
C SER A 96 29.80 -11.60 -25.96
N PHE A 97 30.04 -10.82 -24.90
CA PHE A 97 31.26 -10.02 -24.76
C PHE A 97 32.53 -10.88 -24.67
N LEU A 98 32.51 -11.94 -23.87
CA LEU A 98 33.65 -12.86 -23.74
C LEU A 98 33.90 -13.65 -25.03
N HIS A 99 32.85 -14.01 -25.76
CA HIS A 99 33.00 -14.65 -27.07
C HIS A 99 33.73 -13.73 -28.07
N LEU A 100 33.36 -12.44 -28.11
CA LEU A 100 34.06 -11.46 -28.94
C LEU A 100 35.51 -11.25 -28.48
N LEU A 101 35.74 -11.14 -27.17
CA LEU A 101 37.09 -11.01 -26.60
C LEU A 101 37.97 -12.22 -26.96
N LYS A 102 37.43 -13.44 -26.92
CA LYS A 102 38.14 -14.65 -27.33
C LYS A 102 38.50 -14.65 -28.81
N ARG A 103 37.58 -14.20 -29.68
CA ARG A 103 37.87 -14.06 -31.12
C ARG A 103 38.96 -13.02 -31.39
N VAL A 104 38.99 -11.93 -30.63
CA VAL A 104 40.06 -10.92 -30.67
C VAL A 104 41.40 -11.51 -30.22
N LEU A 105 41.42 -12.31 -29.15
CA LEU A 105 42.63 -13.01 -28.69
C LEU A 105 43.15 -14.02 -29.71
N GLU A 106 42.25 -14.68 -30.46
CA GLU A 106 42.61 -15.65 -31.52
C GLU A 106 42.96 -14.99 -32.87
N ASN A 107 42.99 -13.65 -32.98
CA ASN A 107 43.19 -12.89 -34.23
C ASN A 107 42.21 -13.23 -35.37
N LYS A 108 41.02 -13.79 -35.07
CA LYS A 108 40.01 -14.23 -36.05
C LYS A 108 38.92 -13.19 -36.33
N VAL A 109 39.24 -11.90 -36.24
CA VAL A 109 38.24 -10.82 -36.36
C VAL A 109 38.41 -10.08 -37.68
N SER A 110 37.34 -10.06 -38.48
CA SER A 110 37.25 -9.21 -39.66
C SER A 110 36.87 -7.78 -39.24
N ASP A 111 37.46 -6.76 -39.85
CA ASP A 111 37.25 -5.34 -39.48
C ASP A 111 35.77 -4.88 -39.59
N LYS A 112 34.91 -5.68 -40.24
CA LYS A 112 33.45 -5.47 -40.34
C LYS A 112 32.67 -5.87 -39.08
N GLU A 113 33.23 -6.64 -38.15
CA GLU A 113 32.56 -7.02 -36.89
C GLU A 113 32.81 -6.01 -35.74
N LEU A 114 33.82 -5.15 -35.91
CA LEU A 114 34.21 -4.11 -34.95
C LEU A 114 33.69 -2.73 -35.32
N THR A 115 32.90 -2.62 -36.39
CA THR A 115 32.19 -1.39 -36.75
C THR A 115 31.24 -1.08 -35.61
N CYS A 116 31.77 -0.29 -34.68
CA CYS A 116 31.08 0.14 -33.50
C CYS A 116 29.85 0.87 -33.99
N SER A 117 28.69 0.28 -33.73
CA SER A 117 27.46 1.01 -33.63
C SER A 117 27.78 2.29 -32.88
N SER A 118 27.66 3.41 -33.59
CA SER A 118 27.66 4.77 -33.10
C SER A 118 26.44 4.95 -32.19
N MET A 119 26.39 4.18 -31.11
CA MET A 119 25.61 4.57 -29.95
C MET A 119 26.45 5.62 -29.27
N SER A 120 26.16 6.88 -29.62
CA SER A 120 26.38 8.01 -28.75
C SER A 120 25.90 7.59 -27.35
N VAL A 121 26.85 7.23 -26.49
CA VAL A 121 26.61 7.30 -25.05
C VAL A 121 26.86 8.76 -24.72
N THR A 122 25.98 9.65 -25.19
CA THR A 122 25.47 10.64 -24.24
C THR A 122 25.08 9.80 -23.02
N PRO A 123 25.61 10.07 -21.81
CA PRO A 123 24.95 9.53 -20.63
C PRO A 123 23.51 10.03 -20.75
N THR A 124 22.62 9.19 -21.27
CA THR A 124 21.20 9.40 -21.10
C THR A 124 21.11 9.46 -19.60
N PRO A 125 20.77 10.62 -19.00
CA PRO A 125 20.49 10.65 -17.58
C PRO A 125 19.55 9.46 -17.36
N LEU A 126 19.91 8.53 -16.48
CA LEU A 126 19.08 7.36 -16.13
C LEU A 126 17.66 7.89 -16.11
N LYS A 127 16.85 7.60 -17.15
CA LYS A 127 15.53 8.23 -17.26
C LYS A 127 14.89 7.90 -15.93
N PRO A 128 14.48 8.91 -15.14
CA PRO A 128 14.02 8.67 -13.78
C PRO A 128 12.95 7.59 -13.89
N VAL A 129 13.21 6.43 -13.27
CA VAL A 129 12.30 5.29 -13.39
C VAL A 129 10.97 5.79 -12.84
N PRO A 130 9.86 5.72 -13.60
CA PRO A 130 8.65 6.41 -13.25
C PRO A 130 8.15 5.91 -11.90
N LYS A 131 8.14 6.83 -10.92
CA LYS A 131 7.55 6.62 -9.59
C LYS A 131 6.07 6.98 -9.58
N LYS A 132 5.64 7.82 -10.50
CA LYS A 132 4.26 8.25 -10.70
C LYS A 132 3.83 7.90 -12.12
N LEU A 133 2.64 7.33 -12.24
CA LEU A 133 1.97 7.10 -13.52
C LEU A 133 0.54 7.63 -13.41
N VAL A 134 0.12 8.40 -14.41
CA VAL A 134 -1.22 8.96 -14.52
C VAL A 134 -1.80 8.50 -15.85
N ILE A 135 -2.96 7.87 -15.81
CA ILE A 135 -3.69 7.34 -16.96
C ILE A 135 -5.05 8.06 -16.97
N GLN A 136 -5.26 8.89 -17.99
CA GLN A 136 -6.51 9.65 -18.19
C GLN A 136 -7.25 9.19 -19.44
N ASN A 137 -6.53 8.63 -20.43
CA ASN A 137 -7.13 8.05 -21.62
C ASN A 137 -6.87 6.54 -21.66
N ARG A 138 -7.77 5.80 -22.32
CA ARG A 138 -7.63 4.36 -22.52
C ARG A 138 -6.36 3.99 -23.30
N SER A 139 -5.90 4.88 -24.19
CA SER A 139 -4.65 4.73 -24.95
C SER A 139 -3.39 4.74 -24.09
N ASP A 140 -3.45 5.41 -22.92
CA ASP A 140 -2.29 5.60 -22.05
C ASP A 140 -2.03 4.38 -21.16
N TYR A 141 -2.94 3.40 -21.23
CA TYR A 141 -2.87 2.20 -20.43
C TYR A 141 -1.70 1.30 -20.87
N PRO A 142 -0.81 0.87 -19.95
CA PRO A 142 0.42 0.19 -20.31
C PRO A 142 0.18 -1.25 -20.79
N LEU A 143 0.39 -1.50 -22.08
CA LEU A 143 0.26 -2.84 -22.69
C LEU A 143 1.29 -3.86 -22.17
N LYS A 144 2.50 -3.38 -21.81
CA LYS A 144 3.60 -4.23 -21.28
C LYS A 144 3.53 -4.43 -19.76
N GLY A 145 2.44 -3.97 -19.11
CA GLY A 145 2.27 -4.01 -17.67
C GLY A 145 2.86 -2.82 -16.92
N PHE A 146 2.52 -2.72 -15.65
CA PHE A 146 2.89 -1.59 -14.79
C PHE A 146 4.36 -1.67 -14.32
N PRO A 147 5.11 -0.55 -14.32
CA PRO A 147 6.45 -0.51 -13.73
C PRO A 147 6.44 -0.83 -12.23
N ARG A 148 7.22 -1.85 -11.80
CA ARG A 148 7.30 -2.29 -10.38
C ARG A 148 7.86 -1.25 -9.40
N THR A 149 8.37 -0.14 -9.92
CA THR A 149 8.92 0.98 -9.14
C THR A 149 7.89 2.03 -8.77
N LEU A 150 6.64 1.91 -9.26
CA LEU A 150 5.59 2.88 -8.99
C LEU A 150 5.29 2.98 -7.50
N GLU A 151 5.28 4.23 -7.02
CA GLU A 151 4.82 4.63 -5.69
C GLU A 151 3.44 5.30 -5.78
N ILE A 152 3.11 5.92 -6.93
CA ILE A 152 1.86 6.63 -7.17
C ILE A 152 1.27 6.17 -8.50
N LEU A 153 0.02 5.72 -8.50
CA LEU A 153 -0.71 5.31 -9.69
C LEU A 153 -2.09 5.94 -9.71
N HIS A 154 -2.35 6.77 -10.71
CA HIS A 154 -3.66 7.39 -10.93
C HIS A 154 -4.25 6.85 -12.23
N ILE A 155 -5.46 6.32 -12.17
CA ILE A 155 -6.19 5.78 -13.31
C ILE A 155 -7.60 6.36 -13.22
N ASN A 156 -7.82 7.50 -13.87
CA ASN A 156 -9.03 8.28 -13.67
C ASN A 156 -9.77 8.47 -15.01
N ASN A 157 -11.10 8.52 -15.00
CA ASN A 157 -11.92 8.85 -16.17
C ASN A 157 -11.79 7.90 -17.38
N ILE A 158 -11.38 6.65 -17.19
CA ILE A 158 -11.24 5.68 -18.31
C ILE A 158 -12.39 4.66 -18.41
N ARG A 159 -13.44 4.83 -17.58
CA ARG A 159 -14.64 3.97 -17.54
C ARG A 159 -14.28 2.50 -17.36
N ARG A 160 -13.36 2.19 -16.43
CA ARG A 160 -13.06 0.80 -16.08
C ARG A 160 -14.08 0.26 -15.10
N CYS A 161 -14.53 -0.97 -15.33
CA CYS A 161 -15.44 -1.67 -14.42
C CYS A 161 -14.70 -2.55 -13.39
N SER A 162 -13.40 -2.79 -13.59
CA SER A 162 -12.61 -3.68 -12.76
C SER A 162 -11.16 -3.24 -12.62
N LEU A 163 -10.56 -3.60 -11.50
CA LEU A 163 -9.14 -3.42 -11.21
C LEU A 163 -8.29 -4.46 -11.97
N ASP A 164 -7.20 -4.01 -12.58
CA ASP A 164 -6.25 -4.89 -13.24
C ASP A 164 -5.33 -5.57 -12.23
N ARG A 165 -5.25 -6.91 -12.32
CA ARG A 165 -4.45 -7.74 -11.41
C ARG A 165 -2.96 -7.38 -11.44
N GLY A 166 -2.46 -6.76 -12.51
CA GLY A 166 -1.08 -6.26 -12.58
C GLY A 166 -0.76 -5.23 -11.48
N ILE A 167 -1.74 -4.45 -11.03
CA ILE A 167 -1.59 -3.45 -9.96
C ILE A 167 -1.30 -4.12 -8.61
N LEU A 168 -1.80 -5.34 -8.40
CA LEU A 168 -1.61 -6.10 -7.16
C LEU A 168 -0.15 -6.53 -6.93
N GLN A 169 0.69 -6.47 -7.98
CA GLN A 169 2.11 -6.80 -7.91
C GLN A 169 2.99 -5.58 -7.53
N LEU A 170 2.40 -4.38 -7.41
CA LEU A 170 3.13 -3.14 -7.14
C LEU A 170 3.44 -2.99 -5.66
N THR A 171 4.48 -3.67 -5.19
CA THR A 171 4.88 -3.69 -3.77
C THR A 171 5.34 -2.35 -3.22
N LYS A 172 5.70 -1.39 -4.07
CA LYS A 172 6.12 -0.03 -3.68
C LYS A 172 4.99 0.99 -3.70
N LEU A 173 3.78 0.60 -4.13
CA LEU A 173 2.65 1.50 -4.29
C LEU A 173 2.20 2.06 -2.93
N ARG A 174 2.08 3.38 -2.86
CA ARG A 174 1.67 4.17 -1.69
C ARG A 174 0.36 4.90 -1.92
N CYS A 175 0.14 5.41 -3.13
CA CYS A 175 -1.07 6.12 -3.51
C CYS A 175 -1.66 5.45 -4.75
N LEU A 176 -2.92 5.03 -4.63
CA LEU A 176 -3.71 4.47 -5.72
C LEU A 176 -4.99 5.29 -5.87
N ASP A 177 -5.08 6.01 -6.97
CA ASP A 177 -6.25 6.78 -7.36
C ASP A 177 -6.94 6.06 -8.53
N LEU A 178 -8.17 5.63 -8.31
CA LEU A 178 -9.05 4.98 -9.26
C LEU A 178 -10.35 5.76 -9.44
N SER A 179 -10.33 7.06 -9.11
CA SER A 179 -11.52 7.91 -9.11
C SER A 179 -12.13 8.07 -10.50
N HIS A 180 -13.43 8.35 -10.55
CA HIS A 180 -14.19 8.56 -11.78
C HIS A 180 -14.08 7.38 -12.77
N ASN A 181 -14.39 6.18 -12.29
CA ASN A 181 -14.51 4.99 -13.12
C ASN A 181 -15.88 4.34 -12.88
N CYS A 182 -16.06 3.10 -13.32
CA CYS A 182 -17.30 2.33 -13.15
C CYS A 182 -17.03 1.08 -12.29
N ILE A 183 -16.07 1.14 -11.35
CA ILE A 183 -15.63 -0.04 -10.61
C ILE A 183 -16.71 -0.43 -9.61
N GLU A 184 -17.17 -1.68 -9.72
CA GLU A 184 -18.20 -2.24 -8.84
C GLU A 184 -17.62 -3.03 -7.66
N ASN A 185 -16.44 -3.65 -7.83
CA ASN A 185 -15.79 -4.42 -6.78
C ASN A 185 -14.27 -4.39 -6.91
N LEU A 186 -13.59 -4.61 -5.79
CA LEU A 186 -12.15 -4.79 -5.73
C LEU A 186 -11.80 -6.23 -5.33
N PRO A 187 -10.73 -6.80 -5.91
CA PRO A 187 -10.25 -8.14 -5.56
C PRO A 187 -9.74 -8.17 -4.12
N VAL A 188 -9.97 -9.28 -3.41
CA VAL A 188 -9.51 -9.47 -2.00
C VAL A 188 -8.01 -9.31 -1.88
N GLU A 189 -7.26 -9.68 -2.91
CA GLU A 189 -5.81 -9.59 -3.01
C GLU A 189 -5.28 -8.15 -2.87
N LEU A 190 -6.12 -7.12 -3.04
CA LEU A 190 -5.74 -5.73 -2.74
C LEU A 190 -5.31 -5.57 -1.27
N SER A 191 -5.87 -6.38 -0.36
CA SER A 191 -5.49 -6.38 1.05
C SER A 191 -4.02 -6.75 1.30
N ASN A 192 -3.34 -7.30 0.29
CA ASN A 192 -1.95 -7.76 0.38
C ASN A 192 -0.92 -6.69 -0.01
N LEU A 193 -1.35 -5.52 -0.50
CA LEU A 193 -0.42 -4.44 -0.82
C LEU A 193 0.27 -3.95 0.47
N PRO A 194 1.61 -4.02 0.56
CA PRO A 194 2.30 -3.86 1.84
C PRO A 194 2.55 -2.41 2.25
N ASN A 195 2.38 -1.44 1.34
CA ASN A 195 2.76 -0.05 1.55
C ASN A 195 1.67 0.95 1.13
N LEU A 196 0.46 0.49 0.81
CA LEU A 196 -0.61 1.37 0.34
C LEU A 196 -1.11 2.22 1.51
N ASN A 197 -0.98 3.54 1.36
CA ASN A 197 -1.36 4.54 2.35
C ASN A 197 -2.62 5.29 1.94
N GLU A 198 -2.82 5.52 0.65
CA GLU A 198 -3.92 6.33 0.13
C GLU A 198 -4.63 5.55 -0.97
N LEU A 199 -5.94 5.40 -0.81
CA LEU A 199 -6.81 4.76 -1.80
C LEU A 199 -7.99 5.69 -2.08
N ASN A 200 -8.03 6.23 -3.29
CA ASN A 200 -9.15 7.01 -3.78
C ASN A 200 -9.99 6.17 -4.74
N MET A 201 -11.23 5.91 -4.35
CA MET A 201 -12.24 5.19 -5.12
C MET A 201 -13.48 6.06 -5.37
N SER A 202 -13.38 7.38 -5.20
CA SER A 202 -14.52 8.28 -5.40
C SER A 202 -15.09 8.19 -6.82
N TYR A 203 -16.38 8.49 -6.99
CA TYR A 203 -17.06 8.45 -8.29
C TYR A 203 -16.90 7.09 -9.00
N ASN A 204 -17.33 6.02 -8.32
CA ASN A 204 -17.38 4.66 -8.85
C ASN A 204 -18.76 4.05 -8.59
N GLU A 205 -18.92 2.74 -8.77
CA GLU A 205 -20.21 2.06 -8.68
C GLU A 205 -20.21 0.94 -7.62
N LEU A 206 -19.41 1.09 -6.56
CA LEU A 206 -19.23 0.06 -5.52
C LEU A 206 -20.57 -0.39 -4.89
N GLY A 207 -21.56 0.49 -4.83
CA GLY A 207 -22.88 0.19 -4.25
C GLY A 207 -23.78 -0.70 -5.10
N LYS A 208 -23.52 -0.86 -6.41
CA LYS A 208 -24.38 -1.65 -7.32
C LYS A 208 -24.21 -3.17 -7.17
N SER A 209 -23.01 -3.62 -6.81
CA SER A 209 -22.70 -5.04 -6.73
C SER A 209 -23.50 -5.74 -5.64
N THR A 210 -23.97 -6.96 -5.86
CA THR A 210 -24.65 -7.76 -4.81
C THR A 210 -23.71 -8.75 -4.10
N LEU A 211 -22.46 -8.85 -4.57
CA LEU A 211 -21.46 -9.81 -4.10
C LEU A 211 -20.49 -9.14 -3.12
N LYS A 212 -20.21 -9.78 -1.98
CA LYS A 212 -19.24 -9.44 -0.90
C LYS A 212 -18.23 -8.33 -1.25
N GLN A 213 -18.69 -7.07 -1.27
CA GLN A 213 -17.99 -5.93 -1.87
C GLN A 213 -16.70 -5.53 -1.15
N TRP A 214 -16.52 -6.03 0.08
CA TRP A 214 -15.63 -5.44 1.08
C TRP A 214 -14.54 -6.37 1.60
N ALA A 215 -14.34 -7.54 0.98
CA ALA A 215 -13.35 -8.52 1.44
C ALA A 215 -11.91 -7.99 1.44
N TRP A 216 -11.62 -6.98 0.62
CA TRP A 216 -10.33 -6.29 0.54
C TRP A 216 -10.05 -5.36 1.73
N LEU A 217 -11.06 -5.00 2.55
CA LEU A 217 -10.90 -4.21 3.76
C LEU A 217 -10.34 -5.07 4.89
N GLY A 218 -9.01 -5.08 5.02
CA GLY A 218 -8.31 -5.83 6.07
C GLY A 218 -6.88 -6.16 5.68
N GLY A 219 -6.40 -7.34 6.08
CA GLY A 219 -5.06 -7.82 5.74
C GLY A 219 -3.96 -6.83 6.13
N ARG A 220 -3.04 -6.55 5.21
CA ARG A 220 -1.94 -5.59 5.43
C ARG A 220 -2.43 -4.14 5.44
N LEU A 221 -3.50 -3.83 4.68
CA LEU A 221 -4.09 -2.48 4.63
C LEU A 221 -4.54 -1.99 6.01
N SER A 222 -4.94 -2.90 6.90
CA SER A 222 -5.29 -2.58 8.29
C SER A 222 -4.24 -1.74 9.03
N LYS A 223 -2.96 -1.90 8.67
CA LYS A 223 -1.81 -1.25 9.31
C LYS A 223 -1.22 -0.11 8.49
N THR A 224 -1.58 0.04 7.22
CA THR A 224 -0.91 0.97 6.29
C THR A 224 -1.84 2.04 5.76
N LEU A 225 -3.11 1.74 5.53
CA LEU A 225 -4.04 2.65 4.88
C LEU A 225 -4.40 3.80 5.82
N LYS A 226 -4.09 5.04 5.39
CA LYS A 226 -4.28 6.30 6.12
C LYS A 226 -5.40 7.15 5.55
N LEU A 227 -5.60 7.12 4.23
CA LEU A 227 -6.67 7.84 3.54
C LEU A 227 -7.48 6.85 2.71
N LEU A 228 -8.79 6.87 2.92
CA LEU A 228 -9.74 6.12 2.13
C LEU A 228 -10.87 7.06 1.68
N ASP A 229 -11.04 7.18 0.37
CA ASP A 229 -12.15 7.92 -0.22
C ASP A 229 -13.07 6.97 -0.99
N LEU A 230 -14.32 6.88 -0.54
CA LEU A 230 -15.40 6.08 -1.09
C LEU A 230 -16.60 6.96 -1.48
N SER A 231 -16.39 8.26 -1.66
CA SER A 231 -17.45 9.22 -1.95
C SER A 231 -18.09 8.95 -3.31
N SER A 232 -19.36 9.31 -3.51
CA SER A 232 -20.06 9.15 -4.80
C SER A 232 -20.01 7.72 -5.36
N ASN A 233 -20.44 6.73 -4.56
CA ASN A 233 -20.43 5.31 -4.93
C ASN A 233 -21.80 4.62 -4.82
N ASN A 234 -22.87 5.36 -4.54
CA ASN A 234 -24.21 4.84 -4.28
C ASN A 234 -24.24 3.77 -3.16
N LEU A 235 -23.36 3.88 -2.17
CA LEU A 235 -23.26 2.91 -1.08
C LEU A 235 -24.49 3.01 -0.17
N SER A 236 -25.18 1.90 0.05
CA SER A 236 -26.30 1.82 1.01
C SER A 236 -25.86 1.47 2.43
N TYR A 237 -24.68 0.84 2.58
CA TYR A 237 -24.05 0.52 3.86
C TYR A 237 -22.54 0.52 3.74
N LEU A 238 -21.87 0.67 4.90
CA LEU A 238 -20.44 0.37 5.05
C LEU A 238 -20.30 -0.90 5.91
N PRO A 239 -19.30 -1.74 5.63
CA PRO A 239 -19.07 -2.99 6.35
C PRO A 239 -18.44 -2.74 7.72
N ASP A 240 -18.75 -3.57 8.72
CA ASP A 240 -18.07 -3.52 10.02
C ASP A 240 -16.57 -3.84 9.91
N GLN A 241 -16.13 -4.52 8.85
CA GLN A 241 -14.71 -4.75 8.56
C GLN A 241 -13.91 -3.45 8.32
N LEU A 242 -14.55 -2.33 7.97
CA LEU A 242 -13.89 -1.03 7.82
C LEU A 242 -13.18 -0.62 9.13
N VAL A 243 -13.71 -1.04 10.28
CA VAL A 243 -13.15 -0.78 11.61
C VAL A 243 -11.78 -1.44 11.83
N LYS A 244 -11.41 -2.41 10.98
CA LYS A 244 -10.08 -3.05 10.98
C LYS A 244 -8.98 -2.13 10.45
N LEU A 245 -9.30 -1.01 9.80
CA LEU A 245 -8.32 -0.06 9.27
C LEU A 245 -7.74 0.82 10.40
N HIS A 246 -6.98 0.21 11.30
CA HIS A 246 -6.48 0.88 12.51
C HIS A 246 -5.57 2.09 12.24
N ALA A 247 -4.89 2.12 11.09
CA ALA A 247 -4.03 3.23 10.67
C ALA A 247 -4.78 4.41 10.00
N LEU A 248 -6.10 4.31 9.81
CA LEU A 248 -6.89 5.28 9.06
C LEU A 248 -6.93 6.64 9.78
N ILE A 249 -6.64 7.70 9.03
CA ILE A 249 -6.58 9.09 9.48
C ILE A 249 -7.71 9.90 8.83
N SER A 250 -7.99 9.66 7.55
CA SER A 250 -9.01 10.34 6.76
C SER A 250 -9.95 9.32 6.12
N LEU A 251 -11.26 9.52 6.31
CA LEU A 251 -12.31 8.73 5.68
C LEU A 251 -13.32 9.67 5.02
N HIS A 252 -13.51 9.51 3.71
CA HIS A 252 -14.50 10.23 2.94
C HIS A 252 -15.54 9.26 2.39
N VAL A 253 -16.81 9.51 2.69
CA VAL A 253 -17.96 8.69 2.26
C VAL A 253 -19.12 9.57 1.81
N ASP A 254 -18.83 10.78 1.36
CA ASP A 254 -19.81 11.78 0.92
C ASP A 254 -20.62 11.31 -0.29
N HIS A 255 -21.81 11.86 -0.49
CA HIS A 255 -22.65 11.58 -1.67
C HIS A 255 -22.90 10.07 -1.85
N ASN A 256 -23.37 9.41 -0.80
CA ASN A 256 -23.78 8.02 -0.82
C ASN A 256 -25.23 7.91 -0.31
N GLN A 257 -25.72 6.69 -0.08
CA GLN A 257 -27.07 6.40 0.39
C GLN A 257 -27.04 5.76 1.79
N LEU A 258 -26.03 6.09 2.60
CA LEU A 258 -25.80 5.46 3.89
C LEU A 258 -26.89 5.87 4.88
N LYS A 259 -27.52 4.88 5.52
CA LYS A 259 -28.50 5.10 6.61
C LYS A 259 -27.85 5.14 8.00
N SER A 260 -26.68 4.54 8.12
CA SER A 260 -25.93 4.43 9.38
C SER A 260 -24.45 4.18 9.09
N LEU A 261 -23.58 4.60 10.01
CA LEU A 261 -22.16 4.22 10.00
C LEU A 261 -21.93 2.89 10.75
N PRO A 262 -20.83 2.17 10.48
CA PRO A 262 -20.50 0.92 11.17
C PRO A 262 -20.47 1.07 12.68
N SER A 263 -20.96 0.07 13.41
CA SER A 263 -21.20 0.18 14.86
C SER A 263 -19.92 0.46 15.66
N GLY A 264 -18.76 0.01 15.14
CA GLY A 264 -17.43 0.17 15.73
C GLY A 264 -16.60 1.34 15.19
N ILE A 265 -17.14 2.21 14.32
CA ILE A 265 -16.38 3.29 13.66
C ILE A 265 -15.60 4.19 14.63
N GLY A 266 -16.13 4.39 15.84
CA GLY A 266 -15.46 5.14 16.90
C GLY A 266 -14.21 4.51 17.50
N SER A 267 -13.92 3.26 17.17
CA SER A 267 -12.69 2.59 17.63
C SER A 267 -11.46 2.89 16.76
N LEU A 268 -11.64 3.59 15.64
CA LEU A 268 -10.54 4.09 14.80
C LEU A 268 -9.80 5.25 15.51
N LYS A 269 -8.84 4.89 16.38
CA LYS A 269 -8.15 5.85 17.29
C LYS A 269 -7.36 6.95 16.56
N HIS A 270 -6.90 6.67 15.34
CA HIS A 270 -6.11 7.58 14.54
C HIS A 270 -6.95 8.46 13.59
N LEU A 271 -8.26 8.20 13.49
CA LEU A 271 -9.13 8.99 12.61
C LEU A 271 -9.17 10.44 13.10
N ARG A 272 -8.97 11.37 12.18
CA ARG A 272 -8.98 12.82 12.42
C ARG A 272 -9.95 13.55 11.50
N LEU A 273 -10.18 13.03 10.31
CA LEU A 273 -11.12 13.62 9.36
C LEU A 273 -12.14 12.56 8.91
N LEU A 274 -13.41 12.91 9.06
CA LEU A 274 -14.54 12.10 8.59
C LEU A 274 -15.51 13.01 7.86
N THR A 275 -15.74 12.75 6.58
CA THR A 275 -16.78 13.43 5.80
C THR A 275 -17.78 12.40 5.32
N ALA A 276 -19.04 12.61 5.69
CA ALA A 276 -20.17 11.77 5.35
C ALA A 276 -21.39 12.62 4.95
N SER A 277 -21.13 13.76 4.33
CA SER A 277 -22.15 14.67 3.84
C SER A 277 -23.00 14.03 2.75
N ASN A 278 -24.20 14.56 2.51
CA ASN A 278 -25.08 14.12 1.42
C ASN A 278 -25.35 12.60 1.47
N ASN A 279 -25.87 12.15 2.60
CA ASN A 279 -26.24 10.77 2.87
C ASN A 279 -27.65 10.72 3.51
N HIS A 280 -28.07 9.56 4.02
CA HIS A 280 -29.36 9.38 4.70
C HIS A 280 -29.19 8.98 6.17
N ILE A 281 -28.10 9.42 6.80
CA ILE A 281 -27.79 9.04 8.18
C ILE A 281 -28.78 9.74 9.11
N SER A 282 -29.53 8.95 9.88
CA SER A 282 -30.46 9.49 10.89
C SER A 282 -29.97 9.31 12.32
N ILE A 283 -29.03 8.40 12.55
CA ILE A 283 -28.49 8.10 13.87
C ILE A 283 -27.01 7.68 13.76
N LEU A 284 -26.18 8.21 14.66
CA LEU A 284 -24.78 7.80 14.77
C LEU A 284 -24.64 6.56 15.66
N PRO A 285 -23.63 5.70 15.45
CA PRO A 285 -23.39 4.55 16.31
C PRO A 285 -22.85 5.00 17.68
N GLY A 286 -23.18 4.25 18.74
CA GLY A 286 -22.74 4.49 20.11
C GLY A 286 -21.23 4.66 20.31
N SER A 287 -20.43 4.12 19.40
CA SER A 287 -18.97 4.27 19.39
C SER A 287 -18.50 5.68 19.01
N ALA A 288 -19.30 6.47 18.29
CA ALA A 288 -18.97 7.84 17.85
C ALA A 288 -18.53 8.76 18.99
N ARG A 289 -19.02 8.53 20.22
CA ARG A 289 -18.57 9.21 21.46
C ARG A 289 -17.07 9.11 21.74
N LYS A 290 -16.38 8.12 21.16
CA LYS A 290 -14.93 7.92 21.33
C LYS A 290 -14.09 8.75 20.37
N TRP A 291 -14.72 9.37 19.37
CA TRP A 291 -14.05 10.17 18.39
C TRP A 291 -13.29 11.35 19.02
N ARG A 292 -12.19 11.69 18.37
CA ARG A 292 -11.35 12.87 18.63
C ARG A 292 -10.94 13.47 17.29
N LEU A 293 -11.95 13.86 16.53
CA LEU A 293 -11.80 14.35 15.16
C LEU A 293 -11.35 15.81 15.17
N GLN A 294 -10.60 16.18 14.14
CA GLN A 294 -10.32 17.57 13.80
C GLN A 294 -11.47 18.14 12.96
N ASN A 295 -11.97 17.36 12.01
CA ASN A 295 -13.07 17.75 11.13
C ASN A 295 -14.09 16.61 10.99
N LEU A 296 -15.36 16.96 11.13
CA LEU A 296 -16.51 16.07 10.98
C LEU A 296 -17.59 16.73 10.11
N ASP A 297 -17.75 16.28 8.88
CA ASP A 297 -18.84 16.74 8.02
C ASP A 297 -19.98 15.72 7.99
N LEU A 298 -21.13 16.13 8.50
CA LEU A 298 -22.39 15.40 8.52
C LEU A 298 -23.52 16.20 7.85
N SER A 299 -23.19 17.23 7.07
CA SER A 299 -24.16 18.07 6.37
C SER A 299 -25.04 17.24 5.43
N ASN A 300 -26.27 17.71 5.17
CA ASN A 300 -27.21 17.05 4.26
C ASN A 300 -27.46 15.57 4.60
N ASN A 301 -27.74 15.30 5.87
CA ASN A 301 -28.21 14.01 6.40
C ASN A 301 -29.57 14.16 7.11
N ASN A 302 -30.15 13.04 7.52
CA ASN A 302 -31.52 12.92 8.03
C ASN A 302 -31.59 12.85 9.57
N PHE A 303 -30.81 13.68 10.27
CA PHE A 303 -30.85 13.74 11.73
C PHE A 303 -32.15 14.40 12.19
N ASP A 304 -33.04 13.61 12.79
CA ASP A 304 -34.26 14.09 13.40
C ASP A 304 -34.18 13.88 14.92
N PRO A 305 -34.09 14.95 15.74
CA PRO A 305 -34.07 14.83 17.20
C PRO A 305 -35.36 14.23 17.78
N ASN A 306 -36.46 14.23 17.02
CA ASN A 306 -37.76 13.70 17.46
C ASN A 306 -37.99 12.25 17.02
N GLN A 307 -37.08 11.64 16.25
CA GLN A 307 -37.14 10.20 15.96
C GLN A 307 -36.79 9.38 17.20
N GLN A 308 -37.81 9.11 18.02
CA GLN A 308 -37.77 8.07 19.03
C GLN A 308 -37.61 6.73 18.33
N SER A 309 -36.38 6.22 18.23
CA SER A 309 -36.18 4.80 17.89
C SER A 309 -36.96 3.96 18.90
N ASN A 310 -37.72 2.97 18.41
CA ASN A 310 -38.56 2.01 19.17
C ASN A 310 -38.19 1.87 20.67
N PRO A 311 -39.20 1.79 21.57
CA PRO A 311 -39.00 1.78 23.02
C PRO A 311 -37.92 0.77 23.41
N ALA A 312 -37.09 1.18 24.39
CA ALA A 312 -36.01 0.39 24.94
C ALA A 312 -36.43 -1.08 25.06
N ALA A 313 -35.67 -2.00 24.46
CA ALA A 313 -35.93 -3.42 24.63
C ALA A 313 -35.86 -3.73 26.13
N ILE A 314 -37.03 -3.92 26.74
CA ILE A 314 -37.18 -4.23 28.16
C ILE A 314 -36.60 -5.61 28.36
N PHE A 315 -35.60 -5.70 29.24
CA PHE A 315 -34.97 -6.96 29.61
C PHE A 315 -36.01 -8.00 30.03
N PRO A 316 -35.96 -9.25 29.53
CA PRO A 316 -36.42 -10.36 30.34
C PRO A 316 -35.46 -10.51 31.54
N LYS A 317 -35.98 -10.39 32.76
CA LYS A 317 -35.30 -10.84 33.98
C LYS A 317 -35.72 -12.30 34.24
N PRO A 318 -34.79 -13.21 34.59
CA PRO A 318 -33.36 -13.01 34.81
C PRO A 318 -32.56 -12.88 33.49
N LEU A 319 -31.39 -12.23 33.55
CA LEU A 319 -30.48 -12.10 32.41
C LEU A 319 -30.17 -13.49 31.85
N PRO A 320 -30.46 -13.77 30.57
CA PRO A 320 -30.17 -15.07 29.99
C PRO A 320 -28.66 -15.35 30.07
N ILE A 321 -28.27 -16.60 30.34
CA ILE A 321 -26.87 -17.02 30.31
C ILE A 321 -26.38 -16.86 28.87
N CYS A 322 -25.27 -16.14 28.64
CA CYS A 322 -24.73 -16.00 27.29
C CYS A 322 -24.31 -17.37 26.75
N SER A 323 -24.64 -17.65 25.49
CA SER A 323 -24.22 -18.92 24.87
C SER A 323 -22.70 -19.04 24.83
N LEU A 324 -22.17 -20.27 24.81
CA LEU A 324 -20.72 -20.52 24.65
C LEU A 324 -20.15 -19.84 23.39
N LYS A 325 -20.96 -19.73 22.33
CA LYS A 325 -20.60 -19.07 21.06
C LYS A 325 -20.39 -17.56 21.27
N GLU A 326 -21.30 -16.92 22.00
CA GLU A 326 -21.19 -15.51 22.36
C GLU A 326 -19.99 -15.28 23.30
N TYR A 327 -19.78 -16.16 24.28
CA TYR A 327 -18.64 -16.09 25.18
C TYR A 327 -17.31 -16.19 24.41
N ALA A 328 -17.19 -17.13 23.48
CA ALA A 328 -16.02 -17.26 22.61
C ALA A 328 -15.78 -15.99 21.78
N ALA A 329 -16.82 -15.42 21.16
CA ALA A 329 -16.71 -14.17 20.41
C ALA A 329 -16.27 -12.98 21.30
N ARG A 330 -16.82 -12.87 22.52
CA ARG A 330 -16.39 -11.87 23.51
C ARG A 330 -14.89 -12.02 23.81
N ARG A 331 -14.40 -13.24 24.04
CA ARG A 331 -12.99 -13.51 24.34
C ARG A 331 -12.07 -13.17 23.17
N VAL A 332 -12.47 -13.47 21.94
CA VAL A 332 -11.71 -13.10 20.72
C VAL A 332 -11.50 -11.59 20.65
N LEU A 333 -12.55 -10.78 20.86
CA LEU A 333 -12.43 -9.31 20.84
C LEU A 333 -11.66 -8.77 22.05
N GLN A 334 -11.87 -9.32 23.25
CA GLN A 334 -11.15 -8.89 24.46
C GLN A 334 -9.65 -9.13 24.36
N LEU A 335 -9.25 -10.25 23.75
CA LEU A 335 -7.85 -10.60 23.54
C LEU A 335 -7.27 -10.00 22.24
N GLN A 336 -8.07 -9.24 21.48
CA GLN A 336 -7.68 -8.66 20.18
C GLN A 336 -7.11 -9.70 19.21
N LEU A 337 -7.64 -10.93 19.23
CA LEU A 337 -7.16 -11.98 18.36
C LEU A 337 -7.54 -11.68 16.91
N ALA A 338 -6.60 -11.87 15.99
CA ALA A 338 -6.90 -11.88 14.57
C ALA A 338 -7.85 -13.04 14.27
N TYR A 339 -8.90 -12.78 13.48
CA TYR A 339 -9.87 -13.79 13.10
C TYR A 339 -10.12 -13.79 11.59
N SER A 340 -10.13 -14.99 11.02
CA SER A 340 -10.49 -15.28 9.64
C SER A 340 -11.35 -16.55 9.61
N PRO A 341 -12.11 -16.79 8.52
CA PRO A 341 -12.85 -18.04 8.30
C PRO A 341 -12.00 -19.31 8.31
N GLU A 342 -10.68 -19.17 8.26
CA GLU A 342 -9.71 -20.27 8.32
C GLU A 342 -9.32 -20.63 9.76
N VAL A 343 -9.37 -19.65 10.67
CA VAL A 343 -8.91 -19.80 12.06
C VAL A 343 -10.06 -20.05 13.02
N LEU A 344 -11.20 -19.39 12.81
CA LEU A 344 -12.36 -19.50 13.70
C LEU A 344 -13.58 -20.09 12.97
N PRO A 345 -14.44 -20.84 13.68
CA PRO A 345 -15.71 -21.30 13.12
C PRO A 345 -16.54 -20.13 12.59
N ARG A 346 -17.16 -20.30 11.41
CA ARG A 346 -18.02 -19.28 10.77
C ARG A 346 -19.12 -18.77 11.72
N THR A 347 -19.59 -19.61 12.63
CA THR A 347 -20.57 -19.24 13.66
C THR A 347 -20.04 -18.16 14.58
N VAL A 348 -18.79 -18.24 15.04
CA VAL A 348 -18.16 -17.22 15.91
C VAL A 348 -17.87 -15.95 15.11
N ILE A 349 -17.41 -16.10 13.86
CA ILE A 349 -17.17 -14.96 12.97
C ILE A 349 -18.44 -14.16 12.72
N ARG A 350 -19.58 -14.85 12.52
CA ARG A 350 -20.87 -14.17 12.40
C ARG A 350 -21.17 -13.30 13.62
N TYR A 351 -20.89 -13.79 14.84
CA TYR A 351 -21.04 -12.95 16.03
C TYR A 351 -20.09 -11.75 15.96
N LEU A 352 -18.81 -11.98 15.66
CA LEU A 352 -17.78 -10.92 15.58
C LEU A 352 -18.12 -9.84 14.55
N ASP A 353 -18.67 -10.22 13.40
CA ASP A 353 -19.03 -9.29 12.33
C ASP A 353 -20.26 -8.43 12.70
N TYR A 354 -21.20 -8.95 13.50
CA TYR A 354 -22.39 -8.20 13.95
C TYR A 354 -22.26 -7.64 15.38
N ALA A 355 -21.04 -7.56 15.91
CA ALA A 355 -20.80 -7.10 17.27
C ALA A 355 -21.19 -5.61 17.40
N LYS A 356 -22.14 -5.31 18.29
CA LYS A 356 -22.41 -3.94 18.74
C LYS A 356 -21.43 -3.57 19.83
N TYR A 357 -21.30 -2.28 20.16
CA TYR A 357 -20.35 -1.85 21.17
C TYR A 357 -21.02 -1.02 22.26
N CYS A 358 -20.77 -1.43 23.51
CA CYS A 358 -21.13 -0.69 24.70
C CYS A 358 -20.29 0.59 24.82
N VAL A 359 -20.80 1.57 25.57
CA VAL A 359 -20.04 2.77 25.97
C VAL A 359 -18.68 2.42 26.56
N CYS A 360 -18.61 1.39 27.41
CA CYS A 360 -17.36 0.94 28.02
C CYS A 360 -16.38 0.29 27.01
N GLY A 361 -16.83 0.03 25.78
CA GLY A 361 -16.06 -0.60 24.72
C GLY A 361 -16.16 -2.12 24.64
N ASN A 362 -16.88 -2.76 25.56
CA ASN A 362 -17.18 -4.17 25.44
C ASN A 362 -18.16 -4.44 24.28
N ALA A 363 -17.98 -5.56 23.61
CA ALA A 363 -18.92 -6.02 22.60
C ALA A 363 -20.24 -6.48 23.21
N CYS A 364 -21.33 -6.09 22.57
CA CYS A 364 -22.71 -6.46 22.84
C CYS A 364 -23.19 -7.33 21.69
N PHE A 365 -23.65 -8.55 21.98
CA PHE A 365 -24.21 -9.44 20.97
C PHE A 365 -25.71 -9.57 21.17
N ASN A 366 -26.18 -10.61 21.87
CA ASN A 366 -27.62 -10.84 22.06
C ASN A 366 -28.17 -10.16 23.32
N ILE A 367 -27.32 -9.91 24.32
CA ILE A 367 -27.72 -9.36 25.62
C ILE A 367 -27.18 -7.95 25.75
N TYR A 368 -28.06 -6.96 25.58
CA TYR A 368 -27.75 -5.55 25.76
C TYR A 368 -28.99 -4.74 26.09
N ILE A 369 -28.79 -3.55 26.65
CA ILE A 369 -29.81 -2.49 26.68
C ILE A 369 -29.56 -1.57 25.52
N ARG A 370 -30.62 -1.19 24.83
CA ARG A 370 -30.55 -0.17 23.79
C ARG A 370 -31.35 1.04 24.26
N GLN A 371 -30.69 2.19 24.28
CA GLN A 371 -31.34 3.47 24.53
C GLN A 371 -30.64 4.54 23.70
N PRO A 372 -31.35 5.23 22.80
CA PRO A 372 -30.78 6.35 22.08
C PRO A 372 -30.44 7.50 23.04
N HIS A 373 -29.41 8.26 22.73
CA HIS A 373 -29.00 9.43 23.49
C HIS A 373 -28.58 10.55 22.54
N MET A 374 -28.63 11.80 23.00
CA MET A 374 -28.12 12.93 22.23
C MET A 374 -26.62 13.11 22.47
N LEU A 375 -25.86 13.31 21.40
CA LEU A 375 -24.41 13.55 21.43
C LEU A 375 -24.10 14.98 21.01
N LEU A 376 -23.42 15.71 21.90
CA LEU A 376 -22.88 17.01 21.62
C LEU A 376 -21.63 16.92 20.73
N LEU A 377 -21.68 17.41 19.49
CA LEU A 377 -20.65 17.25 18.47
C LEU A 377 -19.31 17.95 18.82
N THR A 378 -19.34 19.08 19.54
CA THR A 378 -18.13 19.78 20.01
C THR A 378 -17.25 18.92 20.90
N THR A 379 -17.81 17.86 21.48
CA THR A 379 -17.07 16.95 22.36
C THR A 379 -16.29 15.88 21.62
N VAL A 380 -16.63 15.62 20.36
CA VAL A 380 -16.05 14.57 19.52
C VAL A 380 -15.26 15.12 18.33
N ALA A 381 -15.50 16.37 17.92
CA ALA A 381 -14.83 17.03 16.79
C ALA A 381 -14.50 18.49 17.09
N GLN A 382 -13.34 18.98 16.60
CA GLN A 382 -12.94 20.39 16.73
C GLN A 382 -13.75 21.30 15.81
N THR A 383 -13.96 20.87 14.57
CA THR A 383 -14.82 21.52 13.58
C THR A 383 -15.85 20.51 13.08
N PHE A 384 -17.09 20.95 12.89
CA PHE A 384 -18.15 20.09 12.38
C PHE A 384 -19.19 20.87 11.57
N SER A 385 -19.87 20.18 10.66
CA SER A 385 -21.00 20.69 9.87
C SER A 385 -22.16 19.70 9.89
N VAL A 386 -23.40 20.20 10.02
CA VAL A 386 -24.64 19.42 10.08
C VAL A 386 -25.73 20.16 9.27
N SER A 387 -26.70 19.43 8.71
CA SER A 387 -27.73 19.91 7.76
C SER A 387 -28.62 21.06 8.27
N SER A 388 -28.63 21.37 9.56
CA SER A 388 -29.37 22.51 10.11
C SER A 388 -28.43 23.39 10.90
N ASP A 389 -28.43 24.67 10.55
CA ASP A 389 -27.68 25.70 11.23
C ASP A 389 -28.06 25.68 12.73
N GLY A 390 -27.14 25.19 13.57
CA GLY A 390 -27.29 25.20 15.02
C GLY A 390 -27.55 23.85 15.70
N LEU A 391 -27.72 22.73 14.99
CA LEU A 391 -27.74 21.41 15.65
C LEU A 391 -26.32 21.02 16.09
N VAL A 392 -26.02 21.30 17.36
CA VAL A 392 -24.82 20.79 18.03
C VAL A 392 -25.05 19.36 18.56
N TYR A 393 -26.31 18.94 18.68
CA TYR A 393 -26.69 17.62 19.19
C TYR A 393 -27.20 16.73 18.07
N VAL A 394 -26.69 15.51 18.01
CA VAL A 394 -27.17 14.47 17.07
C VAL A 394 -27.54 13.19 17.83
N PRO A 395 -28.57 12.46 17.40
CA PRO A 395 -28.94 11.20 18.02
C PRO A 395 -27.86 10.13 17.82
N VAL A 396 -27.62 9.35 18.88
CA VAL A 396 -26.66 8.25 18.92
C VAL A 396 -27.31 6.98 19.47
N ASP A 397 -27.17 5.89 18.73
CA ASP A 397 -27.68 4.57 19.11
C ASP A 397 -26.74 3.88 20.11
N CYS A 398 -27.13 3.86 21.38
CA CYS A 398 -26.28 3.36 22.45
C CYS A 398 -26.69 1.97 22.90
N TYR A 399 -25.69 1.10 23.02
CA TYR A 399 -25.82 -0.24 23.58
C TYR A 399 -25.16 -0.29 24.95
N PHE A 400 -25.71 -1.07 25.88
CA PHE A 400 -25.12 -1.25 27.20
C PHE A 400 -25.02 -2.74 27.53
N CYS A 401 -23.81 -3.20 27.87
CA CYS A 401 -23.55 -4.61 28.16
C CYS A 401 -24.00 -5.07 29.55
N SER A 402 -24.41 -4.13 30.43
CA SER A 402 -24.89 -4.43 31.78
C SER A 402 -25.70 -3.27 32.36
N LEU A 403 -26.51 -3.56 33.39
CA LEU A 403 -27.21 -2.56 34.19
C LEU A 403 -26.27 -1.54 34.84
N LYS A 404 -25.04 -1.97 35.20
CA LYS A 404 -24.00 -1.06 35.69
C LYS A 404 -23.61 -0.04 34.63
N CYS A 405 -23.32 -0.49 33.40
CA CYS A 405 -22.96 0.42 32.29
C CYS A 405 -24.09 1.39 31.95
N PHE A 406 -25.33 0.95 32.10
CA PHE A 406 -26.52 1.77 31.90
C PHE A 406 -26.70 2.83 33.00
N GLY A 407 -26.65 2.41 34.27
CA GLY A 407 -26.75 3.33 35.40
C GLY A 407 -25.61 4.35 35.44
N SER A 408 -24.38 3.93 35.10
CA SER A 408 -23.23 4.84 35.01
C SER A 408 -23.38 5.90 33.91
N ALA A 409 -24.08 5.60 32.83
CA ALA A 409 -24.36 6.59 31.79
C ALA A 409 -25.32 7.69 32.26
N HIS A 410 -26.20 7.37 33.22
CA HIS A 410 -27.14 8.31 33.81
C HIS A 410 -26.55 9.16 34.95
N TYR A 411 -25.61 8.63 35.75
CA TYR A 411 -25.26 9.24 37.05
C TYR A 411 -23.94 10.01 37.13
N ASN A 412 -22.90 9.72 36.34
CA ASN A 412 -21.67 10.55 36.27
C ASN A 412 -20.60 9.96 35.32
N ARG A 413 -19.90 10.84 34.59
CA ARG A 413 -18.59 10.60 33.93
C ARG A 413 -18.53 9.64 32.73
N ILE A 414 -19.36 9.84 31.72
CA ILE A 414 -18.83 9.74 30.34
C ILE A 414 -18.38 11.16 30.01
N ARG A 415 -17.21 11.36 29.40
CA ARG A 415 -16.54 12.67 29.21
C ARG A 415 -17.32 13.71 28.36
N GLN A 416 -18.61 13.52 28.14
CA GLN A 416 -19.43 14.30 27.23
C GLN A 416 -20.85 14.37 27.83
N PRO A 417 -21.44 15.57 27.99
CA PRO A 417 -22.77 15.71 28.56
C PRO A 417 -23.78 14.94 27.69
N ILE A 418 -24.50 14.04 28.35
CA ILE A 418 -25.66 13.35 27.82
C ILE A 418 -26.86 14.12 28.36
N ILE A 419 -27.73 14.59 27.48
CA ILE A 419 -29.03 15.17 27.83
C ILE A 419 -30.11 14.21 27.32
#